data_AF-A0A2V6CEP8-F1
#
_entry.id   AF-A0A2V6CEP8-F1
#
_cell.length_a   1.000
_cell.length_b   1.000
_cell.length_c   1.000
_cell.angle_alpha   90.00
_cell.angle_beta   90.00
_cell.angle_gamma   90.00
#
_symmetry.space_group_name_H-M   'P 1'
#
loop_
_entity.id
_entity.type
_entity.pdbx_description
1 polymer ?
#
loop_
_entity_poly.entity_id
_entity_poly.type
_entity_poly.pdbx_seq_one_letter_code
_entity_poly.pdbx_strand_id
1 'polypeptide(L)'
;MAAAYLARAGSSVLLLEKNDYIGGATTSQKVFRDYDADLSRYFYLVSLFPERIIRDLGLKLELRRRTTRSFTPYVKNGRQDGLLLSNVSKETSRRLIFALTGSFAEVEQLKKFYGLARIFAENVC
;
A
#
# COMPACT_ATOMS: atom_id res chain seq x y z
N MET A 1 18.13 6.07 -6.55
CA MET A 1 18.90 4.82 -6.29
C MET A 1 20.21 4.80 -7.08
N ALA A 2 20.20 4.93 -8.41
CA ALA A 2 21.43 4.90 -9.23
C ALA A 2 22.53 5.87 -8.75
N ALA A 3 22.19 7.15 -8.54
CA ALA A 3 23.14 8.16 -8.05
C ALA A 3 23.79 7.78 -6.70
N ALA A 4 23.03 7.18 -5.77
CA ALA A 4 23.54 6.75 -4.48
C ALA A 4 24.54 5.59 -4.60
N TYR A 5 24.27 4.63 -5.50
CA TYR A 5 25.21 3.55 -5.78
C TYR A 5 26.48 4.05 -6.48
N LEU A 6 26.37 4.98 -7.44
CA LEU A 6 27.52 5.57 -8.12
C LEU A 6 28.40 6.39 -7.16
N ALA A 7 27.79 7.20 -6.30
CA ALA A 7 28.53 7.94 -5.28
C ALA A 7 29.23 7.00 -4.29
N ARG A 8 28.56 5.91 -3.87
CA ARG A 8 29.17 4.88 -3.02
C ARG A 8 30.33 4.16 -3.72
N ALA A 9 30.29 4.04 -5.04
CA ALA A 9 31.39 3.48 -5.84
C ALA A 9 32.56 4.47 -6.05
N GLY A 10 32.50 5.67 -5.48
CA GLY A 10 33.55 6.69 -5.56
C GLY A 10 33.44 7.63 -6.75
N SER A 11 32.37 7.54 -7.54
CA SER A 11 32.16 8.44 -8.69
C SER A 11 31.69 9.83 -8.24
N SER A 12 32.14 10.86 -8.94
CA SER A 12 31.50 12.18 -8.89
C SER A 12 30.17 12.12 -9.63
N VAL A 13 29.07 12.52 -9.00
CA VAL A 13 27.71 12.37 -9.53
C VAL A 13 26.99 13.72 -9.49
N LEU A 14 26.47 14.15 -10.66
CA LEU A 14 25.54 15.28 -10.78
C LEU A 14 24.12 14.73 -10.93
N LEU A 15 23.22 15.13 -10.04
CA LEU A 15 21.79 14.83 -10.12
C LEU A 15 21.04 16.09 -10.57
N LEU A 16 20.34 16.01 -11.69
CA LEU A 16 19.49 17.08 -12.20
C LEU A 16 18.02 16.69 -12.01
N GLU A 17 17.29 17.53 -11.27
CA GLU A 17 15.85 17.39 -11.03
C GLU A 17 15.18 18.66 -11.54
N LYS A 18 14.05 18.50 -12.25
CA LYS A 18 13.30 19.63 -12.82
C LYS A 18 12.43 20.29 -11.76
N ASN A 19 11.91 19.50 -10.83
CA ASN A 19 11.05 20.00 -9.77
C ASN A 19 11.88 20.72 -8.69
N ASP A 20 11.22 21.54 -7.88
CA ASP A 20 11.76 22.16 -6.68
C ASP A 20 11.89 21.19 -5.49
N TYR A 21 11.55 19.90 -5.70
CA TYR A 21 11.66 18.84 -4.71
C TYR A 21 12.27 17.56 -5.31
N ILE A 22 12.92 16.77 -4.47
CA ILE A 22 13.50 15.46 -4.83
C ILE A 22 12.52 14.34 -4.46
N GLY A 23 12.55 13.23 -5.20
CA GLY A 23 11.82 11.99 -4.87
C GLY A 23 10.65 11.68 -5.81
N GLY A 24 10.25 12.63 -6.66
CA GLY A 24 9.23 12.41 -7.68
C GLY A 24 7.95 11.80 -7.09
N ALA A 25 7.55 10.64 -7.62
CA ALA A 25 6.35 9.88 -7.24
C ALA A 25 6.32 9.39 -5.78
N THR A 26 7.46 9.33 -5.08
CA THR A 26 7.53 8.83 -3.70
C THR A 26 7.30 9.91 -2.65
N THR A 27 7.10 11.17 -3.07
CA THR A 27 6.83 12.29 -2.17
C THR A 27 5.39 12.31 -1.67
N SER A 28 5.22 12.70 -0.41
CA SER A 28 3.91 12.96 0.18
C SER A 28 3.45 14.38 -0.14
N GLN A 29 2.17 14.55 -0.44
CA GLN A 29 1.58 15.85 -0.71
C GLN A 29 0.27 16.02 0.05
N LYS A 30 0.01 17.24 0.51
CA LYS A 30 -1.26 17.62 1.14
C LYS A 30 -2.34 17.77 0.07
N VAL A 31 -2.98 16.65 -0.28
CA VAL A 31 -4.03 16.60 -1.31
C VAL A 31 -5.32 17.24 -0.81
N PHE A 32 -5.63 17.08 0.48
CA PHE A 32 -6.82 17.64 1.09
C PHE A 32 -6.43 18.76 2.05
N ARG A 33 -6.78 20.00 1.72
CA ARG A 33 -6.37 21.19 2.50
C ARG A 33 -6.92 21.18 3.92
N ASP A 34 -8.15 20.67 4.08
CA ASP A 34 -8.90 20.68 5.33
C ASP A 34 -8.50 19.54 6.29
N TYR A 35 -7.69 18.59 5.83
CA TYR A 35 -7.26 17.44 6.62
C TYR A 35 -5.76 17.50 6.88
N ASP A 36 -5.35 17.21 8.11
CA ASP A 36 -3.93 17.10 8.46
C ASP A 36 -3.37 15.74 8.02
N ALA A 37 -3.36 15.53 6.70
CA ALA A 37 -2.94 14.28 6.08
C ALA A 37 -2.17 14.55 4.78
N ASP A 38 -0.90 14.12 4.76
CA ASP A 38 -0.11 14.04 3.54
C ASP A 38 -0.25 12.66 2.90
N LEU A 39 -0.51 12.64 1.60
CA LEU A 39 -0.66 11.40 0.83
C LEU A 39 0.54 11.21 -0.10
N SER A 40 1.22 10.08 0.04
CA SER A 40 2.21 9.66 -0.95
C SER A 40 1.50 9.07 -2.17
N ARG A 41 1.71 9.68 -3.33
CA ARG A 41 0.98 9.37 -4.58
C ARG A 41 1.17 7.93 -5.08
N TYR A 42 2.16 7.20 -4.55
CA TYR A 42 2.41 5.78 -4.89
C TYR A 42 2.92 4.98 -3.69
N PHE A 43 2.34 5.16 -2.50
CA PHE A 43 2.78 4.50 -1.26
C PHE A 43 2.93 2.97 -1.38
N TYR A 44 2.16 2.31 -2.27
CA TYR A 44 2.31 0.87 -2.49
C TYR A 44 3.69 0.48 -3.02
N LEU A 45 4.39 1.35 -3.75
CA LEU A 45 5.75 1.08 -4.24
C LEU A 45 6.76 0.96 -3.10
N VAL A 46 6.51 1.64 -1.97
CA VAL A 46 7.32 1.48 -0.76
C VAL A 46 7.21 0.05 -0.22
N SER A 47 6.03 -0.56 -0.31
CA SER A 47 5.83 -1.96 0.11
C SER A 47 6.49 -2.99 -0.83
N LEU A 48 6.85 -2.57 -2.04
CA LEU A 48 7.58 -3.38 -3.03
C LEU A 48 9.08 -3.08 -3.05
N PHE A 49 9.56 -2.21 -2.15
CA PHE A 49 10.93 -1.72 -2.19
C PHE A 49 11.93 -2.85 -1.82
N PRO A 50 12.93 -3.16 -2.67
CA PRO A 50 13.79 -4.31 -2.44
C PRO A 50 14.64 -4.19 -1.16
N GLU A 51 14.58 -5.19 -0.28
CA GLU A 51 15.37 -5.23 0.96
C GLU A 51 16.87 -5.08 0.72
N ARG A 52 17.38 -5.64 -0.39
CA ARG A 52 18.80 -5.51 -0.77
C ARG A 52 19.22 -4.05 -0.87
N ILE A 53 18.40 -3.19 -1.48
CA ILE A 53 18.72 -1.78 -1.65
C ILE A 53 18.69 -1.04 -0.31
N ILE A 54 17.75 -1.39 0.57
CA ILE A 54 17.68 -0.85 1.94
C ILE A 54 19.00 -1.12 2.68
N ARG A 55 19.47 -2.37 2.64
CA ARG A 55 20.72 -2.77 3.30
C ARG A 55 21.94 -2.14 2.63
N ASP A 56 22.05 -2.22 1.32
CA ASP A 56 23.19 -1.71 0.57
C ASP A 56 23.34 -0.20 0.77
N LEU A 57 22.25 0.56 0.78
CA LEU A 57 22.34 2.01 0.95
C LEU A 57 22.20 2.46 2.41
N GLY A 58 22.10 1.53 3.37
CA GLY A 58 21.96 1.85 4.79
C GLY A 58 20.72 2.69 5.11
N LEU A 59 19.63 2.50 4.35
CA LEU A 59 18.43 3.32 4.47
C LEU A 59 17.71 2.98 5.78
N LYS A 60 17.40 4.02 6.57
CA LYS A 60 16.57 3.90 7.77
C LYS A 60 15.10 4.07 7.38
N LEU A 61 14.44 2.95 7.09
CA LEU A 61 13.02 2.92 6.73
C LEU A 61 12.22 2.24 7.83
N GLU A 62 11.18 2.92 8.31
CA GLU A 62 10.21 2.34 9.22
C GLU A 62 8.89 2.13 8.49
N LEU A 63 8.50 0.87 8.29
CA LEU A 63 7.25 0.51 7.65
C LEU A 63 6.21 0.20 8.73
N ARG A 64 5.22 1.08 8.87
CA ARG A 64 4.09 0.87 9.77
C ARG A 64 2.98 0.12 9.06
N ARG A 65 2.46 -0.92 9.71
CA ARG A 65 1.32 -1.67 9.20
C ARG A 65 0.04 -0.86 9.39
N ARG A 66 -0.68 -0.57 8.31
CA ARG A 66 -2.01 0.04 8.37
C ARG A 66 -3.04 -0.89 9.01
N THR A 67 -3.91 -0.34 9.86
CA THR A 67 -5.01 -1.08 10.51
C THR A 67 -6.11 -1.44 9.51
N THR A 68 -6.40 -0.53 8.58
CA THR A 68 -7.37 -0.71 7.49
C THR A 68 -6.69 -1.35 6.27
N ARG A 69 -7.24 -2.46 5.79
CA ARG A 69 -6.83 -3.10 4.52
C ARG A 69 -7.50 -2.44 3.32
N SER A 70 -8.80 -2.22 3.40
CA SER A 70 -9.56 -1.50 2.37
C SER A 70 -10.87 -1.03 2.96
N PHE A 71 -11.42 0.02 2.39
CA PHE A 71 -12.77 0.47 2.65
C PHE A 71 -13.47 0.66 1.31
N THR A 72 -14.54 -0.09 1.08
CA THR A 72 -15.33 -0.01 -0.16
C THR A 72 -16.71 0.53 0.19
N PRO A 73 -17.04 1.79 -0.14
CA PRO A 73 -18.38 2.32 0.08
C PRO A 73 -19.38 1.60 -0.83
N TYR A 74 -20.60 1.38 -0.33
CA TYR A 74 -21.68 0.77 -1.10
C TYR A 74 -23.05 1.31 -0.67
N VAL A 75 -24.06 1.10 -1.52
CA VAL A 75 -25.47 1.40 -1.20
C VAL A 75 -26.25 0.09 -1.18
N LYS A 76 -27.00 -0.16 -0.12
CA LYS A 76 -27.87 -1.34 0.03
C LYS A 76 -29.23 -0.91 0.54
N ASN A 77 -30.29 -1.23 -0.20
CA ASN A 77 -31.68 -0.85 0.11
C ASN A 77 -31.84 0.66 0.37
N GLY A 78 -31.19 1.50 -0.44
CA GLY A 78 -31.21 2.97 -0.28
C GLY A 78 -30.35 3.51 0.86
N ARG A 79 -29.73 2.65 1.68
CA ARG A 79 -28.83 3.05 2.76
C ARG A 79 -27.37 3.07 2.29
N GLN A 80 -26.67 4.17 2.54
CA GLN A 80 -25.22 4.26 2.36
C GLN A 80 -24.50 3.53 3.49
N ASP A 81 -23.54 2.68 3.15
CA ASP A 81 -22.74 1.90 4.11
C ASP A 81 -21.34 1.63 3.51
N GLY A 82 -20.51 0.86 4.20
CA GLY A 82 -19.15 0.55 3.74
C GLY A 82 -18.61 -0.80 4.22
N LEU A 83 -17.90 -1.48 3.33
CA LEU A 83 -17.19 -2.71 3.63
C LEU A 83 -15.76 -2.36 4.08
N LEU A 84 -15.53 -2.39 5.40
CA LEU A 84 -14.19 -2.26 5.97
C LEU A 84 -13.55 -3.64 6.11
N LEU A 85 -12.46 -3.87 5.39
CA LEU A 85 -11.55 -4.99 5.64
C LEU A 85 -10.42 -4.51 6.54
N SER A 86 -10.16 -5.23 7.62
CA SER A 86 -9.16 -4.89 8.62
C SER A 86 -7.95 -5.82 8.54
N ASN A 87 -6.75 -5.24 8.68
CA ASN A 87 -5.50 -5.99 8.84
C ASN A 87 -5.30 -6.49 10.28
N VAL A 88 -5.98 -5.89 11.26
CA VAL A 88 -5.79 -6.17 12.69
C VAL A 88 -6.94 -6.96 13.31
N SER A 89 -8.11 -6.99 12.67
CA SER A 89 -9.28 -7.74 13.14
C SER A 89 -9.96 -8.51 12.02
N LYS A 90 -9.69 -9.82 11.96
CA LYS A 90 -10.42 -10.73 11.06
C LYS A 90 -11.91 -10.74 11.36
N GLU A 91 -12.28 -10.67 12.63
CA GLU A 91 -13.68 -10.70 13.07
C GLU A 91 -14.48 -9.49 12.60
N THR A 92 -13.90 -8.29 12.66
CA THR A 92 -14.53 -7.08 12.10
C THR A 92 -14.83 -7.25 10.62
N SER A 93 -13.88 -7.84 9.88
CA SER A 93 -14.03 -8.08 8.44
C SER A 93 -15.13 -9.12 8.17
N ARG A 94 -15.16 -10.22 8.94
CA ARG A 94 -16.18 -11.27 8.84
C ARG A 94 -17.59 -10.71 9.06
N ARG A 95 -17.77 -9.91 10.11
CA ARG A 95 -19.06 -9.28 10.44
C ARG A 95 -19.53 -8.32 9.35
N LEU A 96 -18.65 -7.49 8.81
CA LEU A 96 -19.02 -6.53 7.77
C LEU A 96 -19.27 -7.18 6.41
N ILE A 97 -18.55 -8.26 6.09
CA ILE A 97 -18.88 -9.11 4.94
C ILE A 97 -20.30 -9.68 5.12
N PHE A 98 -20.61 -10.24 6.30
CA PHE A 98 -21.94 -10.77 6.58
C PHE A 98 -23.03 -9.68 6.49
N ALA A 99 -22.79 -8.47 7.00
CA ALA A 99 -23.74 -7.36 6.88
C ALA A 99 -24.03 -7.00 5.41
N LEU A 100 -22.99 -7.02 4.56
CA LEU A 100 -23.11 -6.77 3.13
C LEU A 100 -23.80 -7.92 2.38
N THR A 101 -23.42 -9.17 2.62
CA THR A 101 -23.81 -10.31 1.77
C THR A 101 -24.90 -11.20 2.37
N GLY A 102 -25.12 -11.12 3.69
CA GLY A 102 -26.00 -12.02 4.44
C GLY A 102 -25.41 -13.42 4.69
N SER A 103 -24.14 -13.67 4.33
CA SER A 103 -23.54 -15.01 4.42
C SER A 103 -22.07 -14.98 4.82
N PHE A 104 -21.68 -15.89 5.71
CA PHE A 104 -20.28 -16.13 6.05
C PHE A 104 -19.53 -16.95 4.99
N ALA A 105 -20.23 -17.62 4.07
CA ALA A 105 -19.60 -18.36 2.97
C ALA A 105 -18.75 -17.44 2.09
N GLU A 106 -19.18 -16.20 1.92
CA GLU A 106 -18.48 -15.16 1.15
C GLU A 106 -17.11 -14.80 1.74
N VAL A 107 -16.91 -14.97 3.05
CA VAL A 107 -15.59 -14.79 3.66
C VAL A 107 -14.60 -15.80 3.11
N GLU A 108 -15.02 -17.06 2.98
CA GLU A 108 -14.14 -18.12 2.48
C GLU A 108 -13.91 -18.00 0.97
N GLN A 109 -14.92 -17.57 0.20
CA GLN A 109 -14.73 -17.26 -1.22
C GLN A 109 -13.74 -16.12 -1.44
N LEU A 110 -13.85 -15.04 -0.66
CA LEU A 110 -12.92 -13.93 -0.72
C LEU A 110 -11.47 -14.35 -0.38
N LYS A 111 -11.29 -15.24 0.60
CA LYS A 111 -9.98 -15.82 0.90
C LYS A 111 -9.42 -16.62 -0.27
N LYS A 112 -10.24 -17.48 -0.89
CA LYS A 112 -9.84 -18.25 -2.08
C LYS A 112 -9.42 -17.32 -3.21
N PHE A 113 -10.22 -16.29 -3.49
CA PHE A 113 -9.92 -15.29 -4.51
C PHE A 113 -8.56 -14.61 -4.29
N TYR A 114 -8.27 -14.13 -3.07
CA TYR A 114 -6.95 -13.56 -2.77
C TYR A 114 -5.81 -14.60 -2.85
N GLY A 115 -6.10 -15.87 -2.58
CA GLY A 115 -5.15 -16.97 -2.74
C GLY A 115 -4.74 -17.19 -4.20
N LEU A 116 -5.64 -16.96 -5.17
CA LEU A 116 -5.33 -17.12 -6.59
C LEU A 116 -4.21 -16.19 -7.06
N ALA A 117 -4.19 -14.94 -6.58
CA ALA A 117 -3.13 -13.99 -6.91
C ALA A 117 -1.76 -14.46 -6.40
N ARG A 118 -1.73 -15.13 -5.25
CA ARG A 118 -0.50 -15.72 -4.71
C ARG A 118 -0.01 -16.89 -5.56
N ILE A 119 -0.91 -17.81 -5.90
CA ILE A 119 -0.59 -18.98 -6.75
C ILE A 119 -0.07 -18.49 -8.11
N PHE A 120 -0.72 -17.48 -8.70
CA PHE A 120 -0.25 -16.88 -9.94
C PHE A 120 1.18 -16.33 -9.82
N ALA A 121 1.48 -15.58 -8.77
CA ALA A 121 2.81 -15.02 -8.55
C ALA A 121 3.89 -16.11 -8.38
N GLU A 122 3.58 -17.22 -7.71
CA GLU A 122 4.50 -18.35 -7.52
C GLU A 122 4.82 -19.13 -8.81
N ASN A 123 3.98 -19.02 -9.86
CA ASN A 123 4.15 -19.76 -11.11
C ASN A 123 4.65 -18.91 -12.29
N VAL A 124 4.74 -17.60 -12.13
CA VAL A 124 5.12 -16.65 -13.20
C VAL A 124 6.45 -15.93 -12.91
N CYS A 125 6.98 -16.04 -11.68
CA CYS A 125 8.27 -15.49 -11.28
C CYS A 125 9.38 -16.53 -11.25
#